data_AF-A0A942CKC2-F1
#
_entry.id   AF-A0A942CKC2-F1
#
_cell.length_a   1.000
_cell.length_b   1.000
_cell.length_c   1.000
_cell.angle_alpha   90.00
_cell.angle_beta   90.00
_cell.angle_gamma   90.00
#
_symmetry.space_group_name_H-M   'P 1'
#
loop_
_entity.id
_entity.type
_entity.pdbx_description
1 polymer ?
#
loop_
_entity_poly.entity_id
_entity_poly.type
_entity_poly.pdbx_seq_one_letter_code
_entity_poly.pdbx_strand_id
1 'polypeptide(L)'
;MKRVALTAALVAAVVVWWGSLPPRRMLLRTDTSDGSVRGVMHIHSRLSDGRGSFDDIATAAARAGLRFVVVTDHGDGTRAPEPPSYRSGVLVIDGVEISTRGGHYLAVGLPRAPYPLGGDPYGVVEDVRRLGGVGIVSHPDSPKAELRWTAWDAPFDGVELINPDTSWRVHAFTRGAAAKWLLLDTLLAYPVRPAEAVSQVLTEDAALRARLQAVAGTRRIVMSAGADAHAMLALKDTEPGENHLALPIPSYESSFESLSVHLHPATPLTGDATTDAKTLIGALRAGRMYLAVDGWAGPPAFSFSATSARGAADMGDVLAPGGPVTLHVSSNAPAGYSTLVWRGEQVISERAEHTFTLDVSDAPGVYVVEVRKPNTDGMPAWITSNPIYVRSTADLGSAPAPVSTPEKGRPLFDGSTAAGWSHESDATSLAAVDAVEQVDGSRIRLRYGLSGGSAAGQYAAAAVATPEGVDGASAIAFTARADGPMRMSLQVRAEFLDGTSARWSRSVFVDASDRQHLVRFDDMTPVGTLVNGAPPLARVRAIMFVVDTTNTKPGSSGRLWLGKVRVLDR
;
A
#
# COMPACT_ATOMS: atom_id res chain seq x y z
N MET A 1 -7.55 -20.22 57.44
CA MET A 1 -8.61 -20.35 56.43
C MET A 1 -8.49 -19.32 55.30
N LYS A 2 -8.54 -17.99 55.54
CA LYS A 2 -8.45 -16.97 54.45
C LYS A 2 -7.17 -17.05 53.59
N ARG A 3 -6.00 -17.28 54.18
CA ARG A 3 -4.72 -17.43 53.44
C ARG A 3 -4.70 -18.69 52.55
N VAL A 4 -5.22 -19.82 53.04
CA VAL A 4 -5.29 -21.08 52.29
C VAL A 4 -6.28 -20.96 51.11
N ALA A 5 -7.43 -20.31 51.32
CA ALA A 5 -8.39 -20.04 50.26
C ALA A 5 -7.83 -19.11 49.17
N LEU A 6 -7.10 -18.06 49.56
CA LEU A 6 -6.43 -17.15 48.62
C LEU A 6 -5.34 -17.86 47.82
N THR A 7 -4.52 -18.70 48.46
CA THR A 7 -3.51 -19.50 47.78
C THR A 7 -4.13 -20.50 46.82
N ALA A 8 -5.20 -21.21 47.22
CA ALA A 8 -5.91 -22.14 46.34
C ALA A 8 -6.53 -21.44 45.12
N ALA A 9 -7.11 -20.24 45.31
CA ALA A 9 -7.65 -19.43 44.22
C ALA A 9 -6.55 -18.96 43.26
N LEU A 10 -5.38 -18.55 43.77
CA LEU A 10 -4.24 -18.16 42.95
C LEU A 10 -3.70 -19.35 42.14
N VAL A 11 -3.56 -20.53 42.75
CA VAL A 11 -3.13 -21.75 42.06
C VAL A 11 -4.12 -22.13 40.97
N ALA A 12 -5.42 -22.10 41.26
CA ALA A 12 -6.45 -22.36 40.26
C ALA A 12 -6.39 -21.35 39.10
N ALA A 13 -6.20 -20.06 39.39
CA ALA A 13 -6.05 -19.03 38.36
C ALA A 13 -4.82 -19.25 37.47
N VAL A 14 -3.68 -19.66 38.06
CA VAL A 14 -2.46 -20.00 37.30
C VAL A 14 -2.68 -21.25 36.43
N VAL A 15 -3.38 -22.28 36.92
CA VAL A 15 -3.70 -23.48 36.14
C VAL A 15 -4.63 -23.15 34.98
N VAL A 16 -5.65 -22.32 35.21
CA VAL A 16 -6.56 -21.86 34.15
C VAL A 16 -5.81 -21.04 33.10
N TRP A 17 -4.96 -20.10 33.53
CA TRP A 17 -4.13 -19.30 32.63
C TRP A 17 -3.14 -20.16 31.83
N TRP A 18 -2.49 -21.15 32.45
CA TRP A 18 -1.61 -22.07 31.74
C TRP A 18 -2.35 -22.89 30.69
N GLY A 19 -3.60 -23.26 30.99
CA GLY A 19 -4.50 -23.96 30.06
C GLY A 19 -5.06 -23.07 28.95
N SER A 20 -5.05 -21.74 29.10
CA SER A 20 -5.53 -20.79 28.08
C SER A 20 -4.45 -20.35 27.11
N LEU A 21 -3.16 -20.60 27.39
CA LEU A 21 -2.05 -20.21 26.53
C LEU A 21 -2.22 -20.72 25.08
N PRO A 22 -1.97 -19.86 24.06
CA PRO A 22 -2.05 -20.26 22.65
C PRO A 22 -1.14 -21.47 22.41
N PRO A 23 -1.55 -22.48 21.62
CA PRO A 23 -0.72 -23.65 21.34
C PRO A 23 0.70 -23.28 20.92
N ARG A 24 1.69 -24.06 21.34
CA ARG A 24 3.08 -23.84 20.90
C ARG A 24 3.18 -24.02 19.39
N ARG A 25 4.02 -23.20 18.74
CA ARG A 25 4.32 -23.35 17.32
C ARG A 25 4.82 -24.78 17.03
N MET A 26 4.32 -25.36 15.94
CA MET A 26 4.74 -26.68 15.49
C MET A 26 6.09 -26.59 14.80
N LEU A 27 7.09 -27.31 15.30
CA LEU A 27 8.40 -27.39 14.67
C LEU A 27 8.36 -28.44 13.56
N LEU A 28 8.57 -27.99 12.33
CA LEU A 28 8.53 -28.83 11.14
C LEU A 28 9.94 -29.27 10.75
N ARG A 29 10.06 -30.49 10.22
CA ARG A 29 11.29 -30.94 9.57
C ARG A 29 11.29 -30.42 8.14
N THR A 30 12.38 -29.80 7.75
CA THR A 30 12.65 -29.41 6.37
C THR A 30 13.83 -30.24 5.87
N ASP A 31 13.53 -31.33 5.16
CA ASP A 31 14.57 -32.18 4.58
C ASP A 31 15.21 -31.53 3.33
N THR A 32 14.57 -30.48 2.79
CA THR A 32 15.03 -29.70 1.64
C THR A 32 14.61 -28.22 1.76
N SER A 33 15.45 -27.31 1.27
CA SER A 33 15.14 -25.89 1.09
C SER A 33 14.21 -25.70 -0.12
N ASP A 34 13.19 -24.84 -0.01
CA ASP A 34 12.35 -24.45 -1.15
C ASP A 34 13.00 -23.37 -2.04
N GLY A 35 14.16 -22.84 -1.63
CA GLY A 35 14.92 -21.84 -2.37
C GLY A 35 14.44 -20.41 -2.12
N SER A 36 13.46 -20.23 -1.24
CA SER A 36 13.02 -18.91 -0.80
C SER A 36 14.01 -18.27 0.18
N VAL A 37 14.01 -16.94 0.20
CA VAL A 37 14.67 -16.12 1.21
C VAL A 37 13.59 -15.63 2.15
N ARG A 38 13.66 -16.02 3.43
CA ARG A 38 12.73 -15.60 4.48
C ARG A 38 13.06 -14.20 4.98
N GLY A 39 12.06 -13.34 5.11
CA GLY A 39 12.20 -11.99 5.65
C GLY A 39 10.87 -11.42 6.13
N VAL A 40 10.87 -10.12 6.41
CA VAL A 40 9.67 -9.39 6.82
C VAL A 40 9.69 -7.97 6.26
N MET A 41 8.52 -7.39 6.05
CA MET A 41 8.32 -6.06 5.48
C MET A 41 7.43 -5.23 6.39
N HIS A 42 7.40 -3.92 6.14
CA HIS A 42 6.60 -2.96 6.90
C HIS A 42 7.04 -2.89 8.36
N ILE A 43 8.11 -2.13 8.59
CA ILE A 43 8.76 -2.01 9.89
C ILE A 43 9.09 -0.54 10.12
N HIS A 44 8.78 -0.03 11.30
CA HIS A 44 9.08 1.35 11.67
C HIS A 44 10.27 1.38 12.61
N SER A 45 11.15 2.37 12.43
CA SER A 45 12.33 2.60 13.25
C SER A 45 12.18 3.93 14.01
N ARG A 46 13.21 4.31 14.75
CA ARG A 46 13.30 5.62 15.42
C ARG A 46 13.41 6.81 14.46
N LEU A 47 13.41 6.59 13.15
CA LEU A 47 13.35 7.67 12.16
C LEU A 47 11.91 8.17 11.97
N SER A 48 10.89 7.34 12.20
CA SER A 48 9.51 7.77 12.42
C SER A 48 9.08 7.53 13.87
N ASP A 49 8.40 6.42 14.12
CA ASP A 49 7.59 6.14 15.30
C ASP A 49 7.80 4.72 15.85
N GLY A 50 8.77 3.99 15.29
CA GLY A 50 9.31 2.78 15.90
C GLY A 50 10.30 3.09 17.03
N ARG A 51 10.51 2.10 17.90
CA ARG A 51 11.40 2.26 19.07
C ARG A 51 12.88 2.00 18.77
N GLY A 52 13.20 1.19 17.76
CA GLY A 52 14.55 0.70 17.50
C GLY A 52 15.29 1.42 16.37
N SER A 53 16.61 1.32 16.38
CA SER A 53 17.45 1.64 15.22
C SER A 53 17.42 0.52 14.17
N PHE A 54 18.00 0.79 13.00
CA PHE A 54 18.19 -0.22 11.96
C PHE A 54 19.03 -1.42 12.47
N ASP A 55 19.99 -1.19 13.36
CA ASP A 55 20.82 -2.25 13.95
C ASP A 55 20.04 -3.08 14.99
N ASP A 56 19.13 -2.45 15.76
CA ASP A 56 18.25 -3.17 16.69
C ASP A 56 17.26 -4.07 15.92
N ILE A 57 16.66 -3.53 14.86
CA ILE A 57 15.76 -4.25 13.96
C ILE A 57 16.50 -5.43 13.32
N ALA A 58 17.69 -5.20 12.76
CA ALA A 58 18.48 -6.25 12.12
C ALA A 58 18.91 -7.34 13.10
N THR A 59 19.24 -6.96 14.34
CA THR A 59 19.57 -7.93 15.40
C THR A 59 18.37 -8.77 15.80
N ALA A 60 17.20 -8.16 15.97
CA ALA A 60 15.96 -8.89 16.23
C ALA A 60 15.61 -9.85 15.06
N ALA A 61 15.78 -9.38 13.82
CA ALA A 61 15.58 -10.18 12.62
C ALA A 61 16.54 -11.38 12.55
N ALA A 62 17.81 -11.19 12.89
CA ALA A 62 18.80 -12.26 12.95
C ALA A 62 18.42 -13.33 13.98
N ARG A 63 17.97 -12.93 15.18
CA ARG A 63 17.50 -13.86 16.23
C ARG A 63 16.24 -14.61 15.80
N ALA A 64 15.34 -13.95 15.07
CA ALA A 64 14.16 -14.58 14.48
C ALA A 64 14.48 -15.45 13.25
N GLY A 65 15.74 -15.53 12.80
CA GLY A 65 16.16 -16.34 11.65
C GLY A 65 15.74 -15.75 10.29
N LEU A 66 15.50 -14.45 10.20
CA LEU A 66 15.25 -13.74 8.94
C LEU A 66 16.56 -13.45 8.20
N ARG A 67 16.49 -13.36 6.88
CA ARG A 67 17.62 -13.04 6.00
C ARG A 67 17.56 -11.65 5.40
N PHE A 68 16.38 -11.03 5.39
CA PHE A 68 16.21 -9.63 5.04
C PHE A 68 15.07 -8.99 5.84
N VAL A 69 15.10 -7.66 5.90
CA VAL A 69 14.02 -6.81 6.42
C VAL A 69 13.83 -5.59 5.51
N VAL A 70 12.59 -5.11 5.40
CA VAL A 70 12.28 -3.83 4.74
C VAL A 70 11.75 -2.87 5.79
N VAL A 71 12.55 -1.85 6.12
CA VAL A 71 12.17 -0.75 7.02
C VAL A 71 11.47 0.31 6.18
N THR A 72 10.31 0.78 6.64
CA THR A 72 9.42 1.67 5.89
C THR A 72 8.91 2.77 6.80
N ASP A 73 9.83 3.49 7.46
CA ASP A 73 9.48 4.65 8.30
C ASP A 73 8.55 5.61 7.55
N HIS A 74 7.63 6.24 8.28
CA HIS A 74 6.75 7.27 7.72
C HIS A 74 7.54 8.41 7.07
N GLY A 75 7.11 8.83 5.88
CA GLY A 75 7.73 9.96 5.19
C GLY A 75 7.12 10.29 3.84
N ASP A 76 7.71 11.29 3.18
CA ASP A 76 7.27 11.82 1.89
C ASP A 76 8.20 11.42 0.73
N GLY A 77 9.13 10.49 0.96
CA GLY A 77 10.13 10.04 -0.01
C GLY A 77 11.25 11.04 -0.31
N THR A 78 11.27 12.25 0.27
CA THR A 78 12.31 13.26 -0.01
C THR A 78 13.58 13.09 0.83
N ARG A 79 13.52 12.25 1.87
CA ARG A 79 14.69 11.73 2.58
C ARG A 79 15.47 10.80 1.63
N ALA A 80 16.79 10.95 1.58
CA ALA A 80 17.61 9.99 0.84
C ALA A 80 17.57 8.64 1.58
N PRO A 81 17.23 7.53 0.89
CA PRO A 81 17.25 6.22 1.53
C PRO A 81 18.69 5.84 1.92
N GLU A 82 18.85 5.19 3.07
CA GLU A 82 20.12 4.54 3.42
C GLU A 82 20.43 3.46 2.37
N PRO A 83 21.69 3.38 1.87
CA PRO A 83 22.08 2.30 0.98
C PRO A 83 21.82 0.92 1.63
N PRO A 84 21.36 -0.08 0.86
CA PRO A 84 21.19 -1.42 1.38
C PRO A 84 22.48 -1.94 2.02
N SER A 85 22.35 -2.56 3.19
CA SER A 85 23.50 -3.03 3.96
C SER A 85 23.17 -4.30 4.72
N TYR A 86 24.17 -5.17 4.87
CA TYR A 86 24.08 -6.30 5.80
C TYR A 86 24.38 -5.81 7.21
N ARG A 87 23.40 -5.93 8.11
CA ARG A 87 23.51 -5.61 9.54
C ARG A 87 23.17 -6.88 10.31
N SER A 88 24.02 -7.31 11.24
CA SER A 88 23.85 -8.59 11.97
C SER A 88 23.59 -9.81 11.06
N GLY A 89 24.14 -9.83 9.84
CA GLY A 89 23.93 -10.91 8.85
C GLY A 89 22.60 -10.85 8.09
N VAL A 90 21.79 -9.82 8.32
CA VAL A 90 20.48 -9.58 7.68
C VAL A 90 20.58 -8.44 6.69
N LEU A 91 20.06 -8.62 5.48
CA LEU A 91 19.98 -7.55 4.50
C LEU A 91 18.90 -6.53 4.90
N VAL A 92 19.29 -5.30 5.18
CA VAL A 92 18.37 -4.21 5.52
C VAL A 92 18.14 -3.34 4.28
N ILE A 93 16.86 -3.18 3.91
CA ILE A 93 16.41 -2.33 2.81
C ILE A 93 15.60 -1.17 3.38
N ASP A 94 15.98 0.05 3.04
CA ASP A 94 15.27 1.28 3.43
C ASP A 94 14.23 1.65 2.36
N GLY A 95 12.97 1.65 2.75
CA GLY A 95 11.82 2.12 2.01
C GLY A 95 11.10 3.24 2.77
N VAL A 96 9.88 3.55 2.37
CA VAL A 96 9.07 4.60 3.02
C VAL A 96 7.60 4.21 3.01
N GLU A 97 6.90 4.45 4.11
CA GLU A 97 5.43 4.45 4.12
C GLU A 97 4.91 5.87 3.90
N ILE A 98 4.18 6.06 2.79
CA ILE A 98 3.64 7.36 2.38
C ILE A 98 2.17 7.42 2.79
N SER A 99 1.82 8.43 3.58
CA SER A 99 0.43 8.74 3.91
C SER A 99 -0.25 9.50 2.76
N THR A 100 -1.41 9.00 2.33
CA THR A 100 -2.24 9.63 1.31
C THR A 100 -3.60 10.00 1.89
N ARG A 101 -4.42 10.74 1.14
CA ARG A 101 -5.83 10.98 1.47
C ARG A 101 -6.70 9.72 1.35
N GLY A 102 -6.17 8.65 0.75
CA GLY A 102 -6.89 7.41 0.49
C GLY A 102 -6.25 6.18 1.12
N GLY A 103 -5.52 6.34 2.24
CA GLY A 103 -4.82 5.28 2.97
C GLY A 103 -3.29 5.38 2.88
N HIS A 104 -2.58 4.41 3.42
CA HIS A 104 -1.12 4.36 3.38
C HIS A 104 -0.57 3.48 2.25
N TYR A 105 0.65 3.80 1.81
CA TYR A 105 1.29 3.16 0.69
C TYR A 105 2.80 2.97 0.92
N LEU A 106 3.26 1.73 0.99
CA LEU A 106 4.68 1.41 1.05
C LEU A 106 5.33 1.65 -0.32
N ALA A 107 6.50 2.26 -0.34
CA ALA A 107 7.35 2.39 -1.52
C ALA A 107 8.73 1.79 -1.25
N VAL A 108 9.06 0.72 -1.97
CA VAL A 108 10.32 -0.03 -1.82
C VAL A 108 11.18 0.12 -3.08
N GLY A 109 12.49 0.31 -2.91
CA GLY A 109 13.40 0.56 -4.04
C GLY A 109 13.22 1.94 -4.69
N LEU A 110 12.62 2.87 -3.94
CA LEU A 110 12.39 4.24 -4.38
C LEU A 110 13.68 5.06 -4.18
N PRO A 111 14.21 5.75 -5.21
CA PRO A 111 15.27 6.74 -5.00
C PRO A 111 14.70 7.97 -4.26
N ARG A 112 15.58 8.90 -3.85
CA ARG A 112 15.14 10.17 -3.27
C ARG A 112 14.15 10.88 -4.21
N ALA A 113 12.95 11.14 -3.73
CA ALA A 113 11.93 11.85 -4.49
C ALA A 113 12.33 13.33 -4.68
N PRO A 114 12.07 13.91 -5.87
CA PRO A 114 12.39 15.32 -6.14
C PRO A 114 11.49 16.30 -5.38
N TYR A 115 10.33 15.84 -4.92
CA TYR A 115 9.34 16.62 -4.16
C TYR A 115 8.57 15.69 -3.20
N PRO A 116 7.87 16.24 -2.18
CA PRO A 116 7.07 15.45 -1.24
C PRO A 116 6.00 14.61 -1.93
N LEU A 117 6.00 13.31 -1.69
CA LEU A 117 4.95 12.39 -2.11
C LEU A 117 3.87 12.34 -1.04
N GLY A 118 2.62 12.53 -1.43
CA GLY A 118 1.48 12.56 -0.53
C GLY A 118 0.23 13.09 -1.21
N GLY A 119 -0.87 13.16 -0.46
CA GLY A 119 -2.13 13.71 -0.97
C GLY A 119 -2.92 12.71 -1.80
N ASP A 120 -3.02 12.92 -3.11
CA ASP A 120 -3.84 12.10 -4.01
C ASP A 120 -3.25 10.68 -4.19
N PRO A 121 -3.95 9.60 -3.76
CA PRO A 121 -3.41 8.23 -3.79
C PRO A 121 -3.01 7.76 -5.19
N TYR A 122 -3.82 8.05 -6.21
CA TYR A 122 -3.51 7.68 -7.61
C TYR A 122 -2.17 8.23 -8.07
N GLY A 123 -1.87 9.40 -7.56
CA GLY A 123 -0.70 10.12 -7.95
C GLY A 123 0.57 9.76 -7.18
N VAL A 124 0.42 9.36 -5.93
CA VAL A 124 1.50 8.67 -5.20
C VAL A 124 1.84 7.35 -5.89
N VAL A 125 0.83 6.57 -6.29
CA VAL A 125 1.02 5.33 -7.07
C VAL A 125 1.74 5.61 -8.39
N GLU A 126 1.31 6.63 -9.14
CA GLU A 126 1.97 7.08 -10.38
C GLU A 126 3.44 7.42 -10.13
N ASP A 127 3.74 8.19 -9.10
CA ASP A 127 5.10 8.66 -8.80
C ASP A 127 6.03 7.55 -8.35
N VAL A 128 5.57 6.66 -7.47
CA VAL A 128 6.36 5.50 -7.05
C VAL A 128 6.76 4.67 -8.27
N ARG A 129 5.80 4.41 -9.18
CA ARG A 129 6.07 3.67 -10.41
C ARG A 129 6.98 4.44 -11.37
N ARG A 130 6.77 5.74 -11.56
CA ARG A 130 7.60 6.61 -12.43
C ARG A 130 9.04 6.69 -11.93
N LEU A 131 9.25 6.69 -10.61
CA LEU A 131 10.56 6.68 -9.97
C LEU A 131 11.17 5.27 -9.88
N GLY A 132 10.47 4.25 -10.39
CA GLY A 132 10.96 2.89 -10.48
C GLY A 132 10.88 2.08 -9.18
N GLY A 133 10.12 2.54 -8.19
CA GLY A 133 9.83 1.78 -6.97
C GLY A 133 8.79 0.67 -7.18
N VAL A 134 8.59 -0.15 -6.15
CA VAL A 134 7.47 -1.08 -6.02
C VAL A 134 6.55 -0.55 -4.94
N GLY A 135 5.26 -0.42 -5.26
CA GLY A 135 4.29 0.15 -4.35
C GLY A 135 3.27 -0.85 -3.83
N ILE A 136 3.10 -0.93 -2.50
CA ILE A 136 2.21 -1.87 -1.83
C ILE A 136 1.24 -1.09 -0.96
N VAL A 137 -0.06 -1.37 -1.12
CA VAL A 137 -1.09 -0.83 -0.23
C VAL A 137 -0.93 -1.43 1.16
N SER A 138 -0.71 -0.57 2.16
CA SER A 138 -0.58 -0.96 3.57
C SER A 138 -1.95 -1.13 4.22
N HIS A 139 -2.08 -2.12 5.13
CA HIS A 139 -3.25 -2.32 6.02
C HIS A 139 -4.61 -1.86 5.44
N PRO A 140 -4.99 -2.37 4.25
CA PRO A 140 -6.08 -1.82 3.43
C PRO A 140 -7.46 -1.94 4.07
N ASP A 141 -7.62 -2.82 5.05
CA ASP A 141 -8.84 -3.16 5.79
C ASP A 141 -8.88 -2.56 7.20
N SER A 142 -7.97 -1.63 7.52
CA SER A 142 -7.94 -0.96 8.81
C SER A 142 -9.33 -0.41 9.22
N PRO A 143 -9.77 -0.63 10.47
CA PRO A 143 -10.99 -0.03 10.99
C PRO A 143 -10.95 1.52 10.97
N LYS A 144 -9.75 2.10 11.03
CA LYS A 144 -9.52 3.55 10.97
C LYS A 144 -9.67 4.06 9.54
N ALA A 145 -10.54 5.06 9.36
CA ALA A 145 -10.91 5.54 8.02
C ALA A 145 -9.75 6.22 7.30
N GLU A 146 -8.86 6.87 8.05
CA GLU A 146 -7.67 7.55 7.58
C GLU A 146 -6.55 6.60 7.11
N LEU A 147 -6.51 5.36 7.64
CA LEU A 147 -5.55 4.34 7.25
C LEU A 147 -6.06 3.47 6.11
N ARG A 148 -7.38 3.21 6.10
CA ARG A 148 -8.04 2.30 5.15
C ARG A 148 -7.88 2.74 3.70
N TRP A 149 -7.49 1.80 2.85
CA TRP A 149 -7.32 2.08 1.43
C TRP A 149 -8.65 2.27 0.69
N THR A 150 -8.75 3.34 -0.10
CA THR A 150 -9.98 3.68 -0.84
C THR A 150 -9.83 3.67 -2.37
N ALA A 151 -8.62 3.85 -2.91
CA ALA A 151 -8.37 3.97 -4.35
C ALA A 151 -8.07 2.60 -5.02
N TRP A 152 -9.04 1.68 -4.99
CA TRP A 152 -8.86 0.28 -5.46
C TRP A 152 -8.65 0.12 -6.97
N ASP A 153 -9.06 1.11 -7.76
CA ASP A 153 -8.85 1.22 -9.20
C ASP A 153 -7.49 1.86 -9.56
N ALA A 154 -6.74 2.39 -8.58
CA ALA A 154 -5.38 2.86 -8.81
C ALA A 154 -4.47 1.67 -9.21
N PRO A 155 -3.46 1.89 -10.09
CA PRO A 155 -2.60 0.83 -10.61
C PRO A 155 -1.44 0.50 -9.65
N PHE A 156 -1.73 0.20 -8.38
CA PHE A 156 -0.72 -0.20 -7.37
C PHE A 156 -0.14 -1.58 -7.63
N ASP A 157 1.08 -1.89 -7.18
CA ASP A 157 1.75 -3.17 -7.50
C ASP A 157 1.34 -4.31 -6.57
N GLY A 158 1.04 -4.02 -5.29
CA GLY A 158 0.69 -5.03 -4.30
C GLY A 158 -0.24 -4.54 -3.19
N VAL A 159 -0.69 -5.47 -2.34
CA VAL A 159 -1.57 -5.24 -1.20
C VAL A 159 -1.15 -6.12 -0.02
N GLU A 160 -1.14 -5.55 1.19
CA GLU A 160 -1.03 -6.33 2.42
C GLU A 160 -2.33 -7.09 2.71
N LEU A 161 -2.23 -8.41 2.81
CA LEU A 161 -3.34 -9.29 3.19
C LEU A 161 -3.46 -9.48 4.71
N ILE A 162 -2.32 -9.42 5.41
CA ILE A 162 -2.23 -9.66 6.84
C ILE A 162 -1.38 -8.55 7.43
N ASN A 163 -1.92 -7.92 8.47
CA ASN A 163 -1.25 -6.88 9.24
C ASN A 163 -1.64 -7.04 10.73
N PRO A 164 -0.69 -7.41 11.62
CA PRO A 164 -0.99 -7.67 13.03
C PRO A 164 -1.59 -6.48 13.80
N ASP A 165 -1.19 -5.23 13.50
CA ASP A 165 -1.77 -4.04 14.13
C ASP A 165 -3.24 -3.87 13.72
N THR A 166 -3.54 -4.09 12.44
CA THR A 166 -4.92 -4.08 11.94
C THR A 166 -5.76 -5.17 12.58
N SER A 167 -5.25 -6.40 12.69
CA SER A 167 -5.99 -7.49 13.34
C SER A 167 -6.24 -7.21 14.83
N TRP A 168 -5.27 -6.64 15.55
CA TRP A 168 -5.45 -6.15 16.91
C TRP A 168 -6.58 -5.10 16.98
N ARG A 169 -6.56 -4.11 16.07
CA ARG A 169 -7.62 -3.08 16.01
C ARG A 169 -8.98 -3.69 15.70
N VAL A 170 -9.11 -4.63 14.77
CA VAL A 170 -10.37 -5.30 14.47
C VAL A 170 -11.00 -5.87 15.75
N HIS A 171 -10.23 -6.59 16.57
CA HIS A 171 -10.70 -7.09 17.86
C HIS A 171 -10.97 -5.96 18.89
N ALA A 172 -10.17 -4.88 18.88
CA ALA A 172 -10.38 -3.74 19.76
C ALA A 172 -11.66 -2.95 19.42
N PHE A 173 -12.04 -2.85 18.15
CA PHE A 173 -13.27 -2.18 17.72
C PHE A 173 -14.49 -3.11 17.75
N THR A 174 -14.28 -4.44 17.69
CA THR A 174 -15.36 -5.43 17.80
C THR A 174 -16.03 -5.36 19.18
N ARG A 175 -17.38 -5.25 19.17
CA ARG A 175 -18.19 -5.31 20.39
C ARG A 175 -18.37 -6.76 20.83
N GLY A 176 -18.17 -7.03 22.12
CA GLY A 176 -18.46 -8.33 22.71
C GLY A 176 -17.36 -8.80 23.65
N ALA A 177 -17.75 -9.58 24.67
CA ALA A 177 -16.82 -10.08 25.67
C ALA A 177 -15.73 -10.97 25.06
N ALA A 178 -16.07 -11.82 24.08
CA ALA A 178 -15.13 -12.76 23.47
C ALA A 178 -13.89 -12.07 22.86
N ALA A 179 -14.08 -10.99 22.08
CA ALA A 179 -12.96 -10.24 21.51
C ALA A 179 -12.09 -9.58 22.60
N LYS A 180 -12.71 -9.06 23.67
CA LYS A 180 -11.98 -8.48 24.82
C LYS A 180 -11.21 -9.53 25.61
N TRP A 181 -11.79 -10.72 25.77
CA TRP A 181 -11.14 -11.87 26.40
C TRP A 181 -9.95 -12.34 25.58
N LEU A 182 -10.05 -12.42 24.25
CA LEU A 182 -8.92 -12.77 23.38
C LEU A 182 -7.75 -11.78 23.51
N LEU A 183 -8.03 -10.47 23.51
CA LEU A 183 -6.99 -9.46 23.69
C LEU A 183 -6.33 -9.55 25.07
N LEU A 184 -7.11 -9.76 26.12
CA LEU A 184 -6.58 -9.96 27.48
C LEU A 184 -5.73 -11.22 27.58
N ASP A 185 -6.22 -12.35 27.06
CA ASP A 185 -5.49 -13.61 27.04
C ASP A 185 -4.19 -13.49 26.25
N THR A 186 -4.20 -12.76 25.13
CA THR A 186 -3.00 -12.41 24.35
C THR A 186 -1.96 -11.66 25.18
N LEU A 187 -2.37 -10.61 25.90
CA LEU A 187 -1.46 -9.85 26.76
C LEU A 187 -0.89 -10.70 27.90
N LEU A 188 -1.70 -11.61 28.47
CA LEU A 188 -1.27 -12.51 29.53
C LEU A 188 -0.37 -13.64 29.00
N ALA A 189 -0.57 -14.11 27.77
CA ALA A 189 0.22 -15.16 27.14
C ALA A 189 1.57 -14.68 26.61
N TYR A 190 1.64 -13.40 26.20
CA TYR A 190 2.82 -12.82 25.54
C TYR A 190 4.16 -13.06 26.27
N PRO A 191 4.28 -12.93 27.61
CA PRO A 191 5.55 -13.18 28.31
C PRO A 191 6.04 -14.64 28.24
N VAL A 192 5.17 -15.59 27.89
CA VAL A 192 5.48 -17.03 27.84
C VAL A 192 5.54 -17.56 26.40
N ARG A 193 4.69 -17.05 25.52
CA ARG A 193 4.55 -17.48 24.12
C ARG A 193 4.36 -16.25 23.21
N PRO A 194 5.39 -15.41 23.03
CA PRO A 194 5.23 -14.10 22.41
C PRO A 194 4.81 -14.17 20.94
N ALA A 195 5.47 -15.02 20.14
CA ALA A 195 5.13 -15.19 18.73
C ALA A 195 3.72 -15.77 18.55
N GLU A 196 3.38 -16.81 19.32
CA GLU A 196 2.07 -17.44 19.24
C GLU A 196 0.93 -16.55 19.75
N ALA A 197 1.22 -15.70 20.76
CA ALA A 197 0.31 -14.67 21.24
C ALA A 197 0.05 -13.59 20.18
N VAL A 198 1.06 -13.18 19.41
CA VAL A 198 0.83 -12.26 18.27
C VAL A 198 0.04 -12.97 17.16
N SER A 199 0.35 -14.23 16.84
CA SER A 199 -0.32 -14.95 15.77
C SER A 199 -1.79 -15.30 16.07
N GLN A 200 -2.19 -15.43 17.35
CA GLN A 200 -3.59 -15.79 17.69
C GLN A 200 -4.60 -14.65 17.49
N VAL A 201 -4.13 -13.39 17.39
CA VAL A 201 -5.00 -12.24 17.12
C VAL A 201 -5.10 -11.92 15.64
N LEU A 202 -4.40 -12.64 14.77
CA LEU A 202 -4.45 -12.40 13.34
C LEU A 202 -5.85 -12.69 12.80
N THR A 203 -6.34 -11.78 11.98
CA THR A 203 -7.65 -11.88 11.34
C THR A 203 -7.49 -11.84 9.84
N GLU A 204 -8.46 -12.41 9.15
CA GLU A 204 -8.62 -12.24 7.72
C GLU A 204 -9.99 -11.68 7.38
N ASP A 205 -10.02 -10.60 6.58
CA ASP A 205 -11.25 -10.03 6.06
C ASP A 205 -11.64 -10.67 4.73
N ALA A 206 -12.80 -11.34 4.70
CA ALA A 206 -13.38 -11.92 3.49
C ALA A 206 -13.67 -10.85 2.42
N ALA A 207 -14.01 -9.62 2.81
CA ALA A 207 -14.25 -8.53 1.87
C ALA A 207 -12.94 -8.03 1.23
N LEU A 208 -11.84 -7.99 2.00
CA LEU A 208 -10.51 -7.73 1.46
C LEU A 208 -10.10 -8.80 0.43
N ARG A 209 -10.31 -10.08 0.76
CA ARG A 209 -10.04 -11.20 -0.14
C ARG A 209 -10.81 -11.08 -1.46
N ALA A 210 -12.13 -10.85 -1.40
CA ALA A 210 -12.97 -10.69 -2.59
C ALA A 210 -12.52 -9.49 -3.45
N ARG A 211 -12.21 -8.35 -2.83
CA ARG A 211 -11.65 -7.18 -3.53
C ARG A 211 -10.34 -7.50 -4.23
N LEU A 212 -9.43 -8.20 -3.55
CA LEU A 212 -8.14 -8.55 -4.13
C LEU A 212 -8.28 -9.52 -5.30
N GLN A 213 -9.21 -10.47 -5.22
CA GLN A 213 -9.54 -11.37 -6.32
C GLN A 213 -10.14 -10.62 -7.53
N ALA A 214 -11.00 -9.62 -7.29
CA ALA A 214 -11.51 -8.74 -8.36
C ALA A 214 -10.39 -7.95 -9.04
N VAL A 215 -9.44 -7.40 -8.27
CA VAL A 215 -8.25 -6.70 -8.81
C VAL A 215 -7.35 -7.68 -9.58
N ALA A 216 -7.05 -8.84 -9.01
CA ALA A 216 -6.25 -9.89 -9.65
C ALA A 216 -6.91 -10.43 -10.94
N GLY A 217 -8.24 -10.34 -11.04
CA GLY A 217 -9.01 -10.66 -12.23
C GLY A 217 -8.65 -9.79 -13.43
N THR A 218 -8.27 -8.52 -13.22
CA THR A 218 -8.02 -7.56 -14.31
C THR A 218 -6.54 -7.25 -14.54
N ARG A 219 -5.68 -7.45 -13.53
CA ARG A 219 -4.25 -7.16 -13.60
C ARG A 219 -3.43 -8.05 -12.66
N ARG A 220 -2.12 -8.07 -12.85
CA ARG A 220 -1.23 -8.69 -11.85
C ARG A 220 -1.24 -7.87 -10.56
N ILE A 221 -1.16 -8.56 -9.44
CA ILE A 221 -1.07 -7.96 -8.11
C ILE A 221 -0.22 -8.84 -7.21
N VAL A 222 0.63 -8.21 -6.41
CA VAL A 222 1.42 -8.87 -5.37
C VAL A 222 0.60 -8.96 -4.09
N MET A 223 0.45 -10.17 -3.57
CA MET A 223 -0.10 -10.43 -2.24
C MET A 223 1.06 -10.40 -1.23
N SER A 224 1.00 -9.49 -0.26
CA SER A 224 2.05 -9.29 0.74
C SER A 224 1.53 -9.44 2.18
N ALA A 225 2.44 -9.47 3.14
CA ALA A 225 2.17 -9.37 4.58
C ALA A 225 3.08 -8.30 5.18
N GLY A 226 2.51 -7.44 6.02
CA GLY A 226 3.23 -6.39 6.73
C GLY A 226 3.26 -6.67 8.22
N ALA A 227 4.42 -6.54 8.86
CA ALA A 227 4.50 -6.69 10.32
C ALA A 227 3.97 -5.44 11.05
N ASP A 228 4.05 -4.28 10.41
CA ASP A 228 3.73 -2.96 10.96
C ASP A 228 4.35 -2.76 12.35
N ALA A 229 5.62 -3.20 12.44
CA ALA A 229 6.28 -3.39 13.72
C ALA A 229 6.87 -2.06 14.20
N HIS A 230 6.36 -1.57 15.33
CA HIS A 230 6.86 -0.37 16.01
C HIS A 230 7.66 -0.68 17.28
N ALA A 231 7.71 -1.97 17.67
CA ALA A 231 8.20 -2.42 18.98
C ALA A 231 7.48 -1.77 20.19
N MET A 232 6.22 -1.40 20.00
CA MET A 232 5.39 -0.78 21.02
C MET A 232 3.90 -0.91 20.72
N LEU A 233 3.09 -0.91 21.77
CA LEU A 233 1.64 -0.77 21.72
C LEU A 233 1.26 0.51 22.45
N ALA A 234 0.73 1.47 21.70
CA ALA A 234 0.16 2.68 22.27
C ALA A 234 -1.20 2.37 22.92
N LEU A 235 -1.36 2.71 24.21
CA LEU A 235 -2.59 2.45 24.97
C LEU A 235 -3.69 3.51 24.72
N LYS A 236 -3.37 4.59 23.99
CA LYS A 236 -4.28 5.64 23.52
C LYS A 236 -3.88 6.06 22.11
N ASP A 237 -4.83 6.61 21.35
CA ASP A 237 -4.56 7.33 20.10
C ASP A 237 -3.82 8.64 20.45
N THR A 238 -2.51 8.56 20.58
CA THR A 238 -1.62 9.71 20.76
C THR A 238 -0.71 9.84 19.56
N GLU A 239 -0.39 11.08 19.18
CA GLU A 239 0.46 11.37 18.03
C GLU A 239 1.85 10.74 18.17
N PRO A 240 2.52 10.44 17.03
CA PRO A 240 3.90 9.97 17.02
C PRO A 240 4.81 10.85 17.90
N GLY A 241 5.41 10.27 18.93
CA GLY A 241 6.35 10.95 19.83
C GLY A 241 5.86 11.26 21.25
N GLU A 242 4.56 11.21 21.54
CA GLU A 242 4.00 11.47 22.90
C GLU A 242 3.75 10.19 23.73
N ASN A 243 4.47 9.11 23.42
CA ASN A 243 4.19 7.76 23.92
C ASN A 243 4.92 7.38 25.22
N HIS A 244 4.91 8.25 26.24
CA HIS A 244 5.54 7.94 27.55
C HIS A 244 4.89 6.76 28.31
N LEU A 245 3.67 6.36 27.92
CA LEU A 245 2.88 5.28 28.51
C LEU A 245 2.75 4.03 27.61
N ALA A 246 3.47 3.95 26.49
CA ALA A 246 3.38 2.80 25.60
C ALA A 246 4.10 1.57 26.18
N LEU A 247 3.48 0.40 26.02
CA LEU A 247 4.08 -0.87 26.41
C LEU A 247 5.04 -1.32 25.30
N PRO A 248 6.27 -1.80 25.61
CA PRO A 248 7.24 -2.24 24.61
C PRO A 248 6.92 -3.64 24.07
N ILE A 249 5.65 -3.89 23.74
CA ILE A 249 5.12 -5.14 23.21
C ILE A 249 4.18 -4.80 22.04
N PRO A 250 4.13 -5.60 20.97
CA PRO A 250 5.06 -6.68 20.68
C PRO A 250 6.46 -6.12 20.38
N SER A 251 7.52 -6.79 20.82
CA SER A 251 8.89 -6.53 20.39
C SER A 251 9.08 -6.89 18.91
N TYR A 252 10.07 -6.28 18.25
CA TYR A 252 10.43 -6.62 16.86
C TYR A 252 10.60 -8.14 16.67
N GLU A 253 11.36 -8.79 17.54
CA GLU A 253 11.63 -10.23 17.45
C GLU A 253 10.34 -11.05 17.50
N SER A 254 9.44 -10.75 18.44
CA SER A 254 8.16 -11.47 18.51
C SER A 254 7.27 -11.24 17.28
N SER A 255 7.29 -10.04 16.69
CA SER A 255 6.57 -9.77 15.44
C SER A 255 7.19 -10.57 14.29
N PHE A 256 8.52 -10.63 14.22
CA PHE A 256 9.28 -11.32 13.17
C PHE A 256 9.21 -12.85 13.27
N GLU A 257 8.91 -13.38 14.46
CA GLU A 257 8.63 -14.80 14.67
C GLU A 257 7.16 -15.18 14.43
N SER A 258 6.26 -14.20 14.27
CA SER A 258 4.81 -14.45 14.12
C SER A 258 4.37 -14.60 12.66
N LEU A 259 5.00 -13.86 11.75
CA LEU A 259 4.62 -13.70 10.35
C LEU A 259 5.87 -13.39 9.50
N SER A 260 5.96 -14.01 8.33
CA SER A 260 7.04 -13.74 7.38
C SER A 260 6.59 -13.74 5.93
N VAL A 261 7.44 -13.13 5.10
CA VAL A 261 7.39 -13.19 3.64
C VAL A 261 8.56 -14.02 3.11
N HIS A 262 8.30 -14.83 2.11
CA HIS A 262 9.28 -15.72 1.49
C HIS A 262 9.45 -15.38 0.01
N LEU A 263 10.53 -14.68 -0.33
CA LEU A 263 10.83 -14.26 -1.70
C LEU A 263 11.63 -15.33 -2.43
N HIS A 264 11.25 -15.67 -3.66
CA HIS A 264 11.99 -16.55 -4.55
C HIS A 264 12.81 -15.71 -5.54
N PRO A 265 14.09 -15.45 -5.26
CA PRO A 265 14.93 -14.67 -6.15
C PRO A 265 15.27 -15.45 -7.42
N ALA A 266 15.42 -14.75 -8.54
CA ALA A 266 15.81 -15.38 -9.81
C ALA A 266 17.25 -15.93 -9.79
N THR A 267 18.09 -15.41 -8.90
CA THR A 267 19.46 -15.85 -8.67
C THR A 267 19.74 -15.93 -7.16
N PRO A 268 20.63 -16.84 -6.71
CA PRO A 268 21.05 -16.87 -5.31
C PRO A 268 21.63 -15.53 -4.84
N LEU A 269 21.49 -15.25 -3.53
CA LEU A 269 22.11 -14.07 -2.92
C LEU A 269 23.64 -14.19 -2.97
N THR A 270 24.28 -13.08 -3.32
CA THR A 270 25.71 -12.98 -3.59
C THR A 270 26.52 -12.58 -2.36
N GLY A 271 25.88 -11.99 -1.35
CA GLY A 271 26.51 -11.33 -0.21
C GLY A 271 26.81 -9.84 -0.45
N ASP A 272 26.64 -9.33 -1.67
CA ASP A 272 26.68 -7.89 -1.96
C ASP A 272 25.32 -7.25 -1.72
N ALA A 273 25.23 -6.39 -0.71
CA ALA A 273 23.94 -5.84 -0.27
C ALA A 273 23.18 -5.08 -1.36
N THR A 274 23.90 -4.36 -2.25
CA THR A 274 23.25 -3.61 -3.33
C THR A 274 22.66 -4.54 -4.40
N THR A 275 23.42 -5.56 -4.80
CA THR A 275 22.99 -6.55 -5.79
C THR A 275 21.86 -7.42 -5.24
N ASP A 276 21.98 -7.84 -3.99
CA ASP A 276 21.00 -8.69 -3.32
C ASP A 276 19.69 -7.94 -3.05
N ALA A 277 19.75 -6.65 -2.68
CA ALA A 277 18.56 -5.82 -2.56
C ALA A 277 17.82 -5.67 -3.90
N LYS A 278 18.53 -5.42 -5.00
CA LYS A 278 17.92 -5.40 -6.34
C LYS A 278 17.27 -6.73 -6.70
N THR A 279 17.91 -7.84 -6.35
CA THR A 279 17.40 -9.19 -6.58
C THR A 279 16.11 -9.44 -5.82
N LEU A 280 16.06 -9.12 -4.52
CA LEU A 280 14.86 -9.28 -3.70
C LEU A 280 13.72 -8.33 -4.09
N ILE A 281 14.03 -7.06 -4.39
CA ILE A 281 13.03 -6.09 -4.89
C ILE A 281 12.49 -6.53 -6.26
N GLY A 282 13.33 -7.15 -7.10
CA GLY A 282 12.89 -7.78 -8.35
C GLY A 282 11.92 -8.94 -8.13
N ALA A 283 12.21 -9.83 -7.18
CA ALA A 283 11.30 -10.92 -6.78
C ALA A 283 9.97 -10.38 -6.24
N LEU A 284 10.02 -9.34 -5.41
CA LEU A 284 8.85 -8.65 -4.87
C LEU A 284 7.98 -8.09 -6.00
N ARG A 285 8.58 -7.32 -6.94
CA ARG A 285 7.88 -6.76 -8.11
C ARG A 285 7.27 -7.84 -9.00
N ALA A 286 7.95 -8.99 -9.12
CA ALA A 286 7.47 -10.10 -9.90
C ALA A 286 6.29 -10.82 -9.23
N GLY A 287 6.13 -10.69 -7.90
CA GLY A 287 5.17 -11.47 -7.11
C GLY A 287 5.65 -12.89 -6.83
N ARG A 288 6.97 -13.15 -6.94
CA ARG A 288 7.56 -14.47 -6.68
C ARG A 288 7.72 -14.69 -5.17
N MET A 289 6.60 -14.82 -4.45
CA MET A 289 6.63 -14.98 -3.00
C MET A 289 5.40 -15.69 -2.43
N TYR A 290 5.54 -16.20 -1.22
CA TYR A 290 4.41 -16.63 -0.39
C TYR A 290 4.52 -16.03 1.02
N LEU A 291 3.41 -16.05 1.75
CA LEU A 291 3.26 -15.57 3.11
C LEU A 291 3.18 -16.75 4.06
N ALA A 292 3.75 -16.63 5.26
CA ALA A 292 3.66 -17.68 6.28
C ALA A 292 3.38 -17.13 7.68
N VAL A 293 2.42 -17.72 8.40
CA VAL A 293 2.16 -17.44 9.82
C VAL A 293 3.03 -18.35 10.69
N ASP A 294 4.28 -17.95 10.89
CA ASP A 294 5.32 -18.73 11.58
C ASP A 294 4.99 -19.07 13.05
N GLY A 295 4.17 -18.26 13.71
CA GLY A 295 3.74 -18.54 15.09
C GLY A 295 2.83 -19.77 15.23
N TRP A 296 2.32 -20.34 14.13
CA TRP A 296 1.57 -21.60 14.18
C TRP A 296 2.43 -22.81 13.84
N ALA A 297 3.24 -22.73 12.79
CA ALA A 297 4.13 -23.79 12.37
C ALA A 297 5.32 -23.24 11.57
N GLY A 298 6.50 -23.83 11.74
CA GLY A 298 7.69 -23.43 10.98
C GLY A 298 8.91 -24.33 11.20
N PRO A 299 9.95 -24.19 10.35
CA PRO A 299 9.98 -23.33 9.18
C PRO A 299 9.08 -23.88 8.05
N PRO A 300 8.38 -23.02 7.30
CA PRO A 300 7.62 -23.44 6.13
C PRO A 300 8.57 -23.77 4.97
N ALA A 301 8.17 -24.73 4.14
CA ALA A 301 8.74 -24.99 2.83
C ALA A 301 7.57 -25.15 1.85
N PHE A 302 7.58 -24.35 0.78
CA PHE A 302 6.45 -24.29 -0.15
C PHE A 302 6.87 -23.99 -1.59
N SER A 303 6.30 -24.71 -2.55
CA SER A 303 6.43 -24.42 -3.97
C SER A 303 5.09 -24.51 -4.68
N PHE A 304 4.82 -23.53 -5.52
CA PHE A 304 3.66 -23.52 -6.41
C PHE A 304 4.07 -23.05 -7.80
N SER A 305 3.87 -23.92 -8.78
CA SER A 305 4.20 -23.67 -10.18
C SER A 305 3.13 -24.27 -11.10
N ALA A 306 3.17 -23.89 -12.37
CA ALA A 306 2.27 -24.36 -13.40
C ALA A 306 3.04 -24.70 -14.67
N THR A 307 2.61 -25.75 -15.37
CA THR A 307 3.17 -26.14 -16.66
C THR A 307 2.08 -26.34 -17.69
N SER A 308 2.34 -25.94 -18.94
CA SER A 308 1.52 -26.26 -20.10
C SER A 308 2.40 -26.49 -21.33
N ALA A 309 1.78 -26.83 -22.46
CA ALA A 309 2.48 -26.88 -23.75
C ALA A 309 3.13 -25.53 -24.16
N ARG A 310 2.73 -24.42 -23.53
CA ARG A 310 3.24 -23.07 -23.81
C ARG A 310 4.43 -22.67 -22.92
N GLY A 311 4.74 -23.42 -21.87
CA GLY A 311 5.85 -23.14 -20.97
C GLY A 311 5.55 -23.48 -19.51
N ALA A 312 6.34 -22.90 -18.62
CA ALA A 312 6.16 -22.99 -17.18
C ALA A 312 6.02 -21.58 -16.57
N ALA A 313 5.35 -21.50 -15.44
CA ALA A 313 5.16 -20.28 -14.67
C ALA A 313 5.29 -20.60 -13.18
N ASP A 314 5.94 -19.71 -12.42
CA ASP A 314 5.95 -19.73 -10.96
C ASP A 314 4.95 -18.72 -10.40
N MET A 315 4.79 -18.69 -9.08
CA MET A 315 4.05 -17.62 -8.38
C MET A 315 4.43 -16.23 -8.91
N GLY A 316 3.42 -15.41 -9.21
CA GLY A 316 3.55 -14.09 -9.79
C GLY A 316 3.61 -14.06 -11.33
N ASP A 317 3.98 -15.17 -11.97
CA ASP A 317 4.13 -15.24 -13.43
C ASP A 317 2.79 -15.43 -14.16
N VAL A 318 2.85 -15.20 -15.47
CA VAL A 318 1.70 -15.32 -16.39
C VAL A 318 1.99 -16.43 -17.38
N LEU A 319 1.13 -17.44 -17.39
CA LEU A 319 1.15 -18.54 -18.34
C LEU A 319 0.14 -18.25 -19.47
N ALA A 320 0.63 -18.19 -20.70
CA ALA A 320 -0.22 -18.00 -21.86
C ALA A 320 -1.15 -19.21 -22.08
N PRO A 321 -2.42 -19.00 -22.49
CA PRO A 321 -3.35 -20.08 -22.78
C PRO A 321 -2.93 -20.84 -24.04
N GLY A 322 -3.32 -22.12 -24.12
CA GLY A 322 -3.06 -22.94 -25.30
C GLY A 322 -2.97 -24.44 -25.03
N GLY A 323 -3.90 -24.96 -24.22
CA GLY A 323 -3.93 -26.36 -23.80
C GLY A 323 -3.90 -26.54 -22.29
N PRO A 324 -4.23 -27.75 -21.79
CA PRO A 324 -4.37 -28.04 -20.37
C PRO A 324 -3.17 -27.56 -19.56
N VAL A 325 -3.46 -27.04 -18.36
CA VAL A 325 -2.45 -26.56 -17.41
C VAL A 325 -2.40 -27.55 -16.26
N THR A 326 -1.20 -28.01 -15.91
CA THR A 326 -0.98 -28.80 -14.71
C THR A 326 -0.38 -27.88 -13.65
N LEU A 327 -1.09 -27.74 -12.54
CA LEU A 327 -0.61 -27.05 -11.34
C LEU A 327 0.19 -28.04 -10.48
N HIS A 328 1.35 -27.62 -10.00
CA HIS A 328 2.23 -28.40 -9.14
C HIS A 328 2.30 -27.72 -7.77
N VAL A 329 1.92 -28.45 -6.73
CA VAL A 329 1.90 -27.92 -5.35
C VAL A 329 2.72 -28.84 -4.47
N SER A 330 3.64 -28.26 -3.69
CA SER A 330 4.38 -28.97 -2.65
C SER A 330 4.46 -28.10 -1.39
N SER A 331 4.24 -28.71 -0.22
CA SER A 331 4.39 -28.06 1.08
C SER A 331 4.80 -29.06 2.16
N ASN A 332 5.40 -28.57 3.26
CA ASN A 332 5.62 -29.36 4.46
C ASN A 332 4.48 -29.20 5.49
N ALA A 333 3.23 -29.13 5.02
CA ALA A 333 2.05 -28.91 5.85
C ALA A 333 2.01 -29.81 7.10
N PRO A 334 1.68 -29.27 8.29
CA PRO A 334 1.52 -30.10 9.46
C PRO A 334 0.33 -31.06 9.30
N ALA A 335 0.38 -32.20 10.00
CA ALA A 335 -0.75 -33.12 10.03
C ALA A 335 -2.03 -32.41 10.50
N GLY A 336 -3.13 -32.65 9.78
CA GLY A 336 -4.43 -32.01 10.04
C GLY A 336 -4.62 -30.65 9.37
N TYR A 337 -3.66 -30.17 8.56
CA TYR A 337 -3.87 -29.06 7.64
C TYR A 337 -4.32 -29.58 6.27
N SER A 338 -5.08 -28.77 5.53
CA SER A 338 -5.44 -29.01 4.14
C SER A 338 -4.88 -27.92 3.24
N THR A 339 -4.53 -28.31 2.01
CA THR A 339 -4.10 -27.43 0.94
C THR A 339 -5.29 -27.17 0.02
N LEU A 340 -5.71 -25.91 -0.04
CA LEU A 340 -6.80 -25.42 -0.88
C LEU A 340 -6.21 -24.76 -2.12
N VAL A 341 -6.68 -25.18 -3.30
CA VAL A 341 -6.37 -24.52 -4.58
C VAL A 341 -7.59 -23.69 -4.98
N TRP A 342 -7.38 -22.39 -5.09
CA TRP A 342 -8.40 -21.41 -5.49
C TRP A 342 -8.26 -21.06 -6.96
N ARG A 343 -9.38 -20.89 -7.65
CA ARG A 343 -9.49 -20.22 -8.95
C ARG A 343 -10.44 -19.03 -8.80
N GLY A 344 -9.87 -17.83 -8.69
CA GLY A 344 -10.64 -16.65 -8.26
C GLY A 344 -11.27 -16.89 -6.88
N GLU A 345 -12.57 -16.68 -6.75
CA GLU A 345 -13.34 -16.88 -5.50
C GLU A 345 -13.67 -18.35 -5.19
N GLN A 346 -13.39 -19.29 -6.10
CA GLN A 346 -13.82 -20.68 -5.97
C GLN A 346 -12.67 -21.60 -5.53
N VAL A 347 -12.90 -22.41 -4.50
CA VAL A 347 -12.03 -23.55 -4.19
C VAL A 347 -12.30 -24.65 -5.21
N ILE A 348 -11.28 -25.02 -5.98
CA ILE A 348 -11.38 -26.07 -7.02
C ILE A 348 -10.77 -27.41 -6.59
N SER A 349 -9.97 -27.40 -5.53
CA SER A 349 -9.43 -28.62 -4.91
C SER A 349 -9.11 -28.38 -3.44
N GLU A 350 -9.33 -29.38 -2.60
CA GLU A 350 -8.83 -29.46 -1.23
C GLU A 350 -8.11 -30.80 -1.07
N ARG A 351 -6.88 -30.79 -0.57
CA ARG A 351 -5.98 -31.95 -0.49
C ARG A 351 -5.29 -32.02 0.87
N ALA A 352 -5.10 -33.23 1.38
CA ALA A 352 -4.31 -33.46 2.61
C ALA A 352 -2.86 -33.84 2.28
N GLU A 353 -2.58 -34.19 1.02
CA GLU A 353 -1.27 -34.57 0.54
C GLU A 353 -0.30 -33.38 0.54
N HIS A 354 0.95 -33.65 0.91
CA HIS A 354 2.02 -32.65 0.91
C HIS A 354 2.48 -32.27 -0.49
N THR A 355 2.34 -33.18 -1.46
CA THR A 355 2.76 -32.94 -2.84
C THR A 355 1.77 -33.60 -3.78
N PHE A 356 1.26 -32.82 -4.73
CA PHE A 356 0.30 -33.31 -5.71
C PHE A 356 0.31 -32.42 -6.96
N THR A 357 -0.28 -32.94 -8.02
CA THR A 357 -0.58 -32.20 -9.24
C THR A 357 -2.08 -32.06 -9.43
N LEU A 358 -2.52 -30.97 -10.04
CA LEU A 358 -3.92 -30.73 -10.38
C LEU A 358 -4.02 -30.24 -11.83
N ASP A 359 -4.67 -31.02 -12.68
CA ASP A 359 -4.96 -30.62 -14.05
C ASP A 359 -6.17 -29.69 -14.07
N VAL A 360 -6.00 -28.51 -14.66
CA VAL A 360 -7.04 -27.50 -14.87
C VAL A 360 -7.18 -27.19 -16.35
N SER A 361 -8.36 -26.68 -16.74
CA SER A 361 -8.57 -26.24 -18.12
C SER A 361 -7.69 -25.04 -18.47
N ASP A 362 -7.55 -24.77 -19.75
CA ASP A 362 -6.80 -23.63 -20.28
C ASP A 362 -7.59 -22.32 -20.26
N ALA A 363 -8.78 -22.33 -19.64
CA ALA A 363 -9.62 -21.17 -19.50
C ALA A 363 -8.91 -20.11 -18.62
N PRO A 364 -9.03 -18.82 -18.94
CA PRO A 364 -8.41 -17.77 -18.14
C PRO A 364 -8.77 -17.86 -16.65
N GLY A 365 -7.77 -17.65 -15.80
CA GLY A 365 -7.92 -17.85 -14.36
C GLY A 365 -6.77 -17.24 -13.55
N VAL A 366 -7.07 -16.96 -12.29
CA VAL A 366 -6.10 -16.60 -11.25
C VAL A 366 -6.09 -17.74 -10.26
N TYR A 367 -4.93 -18.37 -10.08
CA TYR A 367 -4.79 -19.50 -9.17
C TYR A 367 -3.98 -19.11 -7.94
N VAL A 368 -4.51 -19.39 -6.76
CA VAL A 368 -3.86 -19.14 -5.46
C VAL A 368 -3.94 -20.41 -4.63
N VAL A 369 -2.89 -20.71 -3.87
CA VAL A 369 -2.85 -21.84 -2.96
C VAL A 369 -2.83 -21.34 -1.52
N GLU A 370 -3.65 -21.95 -0.68
CA GLU A 370 -3.65 -21.72 0.75
C GLU A 370 -3.48 -23.02 1.50
N VAL A 371 -2.64 -23.03 2.53
CA VAL A 371 -2.55 -24.16 3.45
C VAL A 371 -3.19 -23.75 4.77
N ARG A 372 -4.29 -24.39 5.14
CA ARG A 372 -5.15 -24.00 6.26
C ARG A 372 -5.37 -25.13 7.22
N LYS A 373 -5.58 -24.79 8.50
CA LYS A 373 -6.17 -25.72 9.45
C LYS A 373 -7.70 -25.72 9.20
N PRO A 374 -8.36 -26.87 9.08
CA PRO A 374 -9.81 -26.93 8.93
C PRO A 374 -10.56 -26.24 10.08
N ASN A 375 -11.72 -25.66 9.79
CA ASN A 375 -12.61 -24.98 10.74
C ASN A 375 -11.99 -23.77 11.47
N THR A 376 -11.11 -23.03 10.78
CA THR A 376 -10.56 -21.75 11.29
C THR A 376 -11.05 -20.57 10.45
N ASP A 377 -12.37 -20.45 10.29
CA ASP A 377 -12.98 -19.35 9.55
C ASP A 377 -12.62 -18.00 10.18
N GLY A 378 -12.31 -17.00 9.35
CA GLY A 378 -11.90 -15.66 9.80
C GLY A 378 -10.46 -15.55 10.31
N MET A 379 -9.72 -16.67 10.38
CA MET A 379 -8.27 -16.68 10.60
C MET A 379 -7.55 -16.75 9.24
N PRO A 380 -6.35 -16.15 9.11
CA PRO A 380 -5.57 -16.31 7.88
C PRO A 380 -5.14 -17.76 7.66
N ALA A 381 -4.69 -18.07 6.45
CA ALA A 381 -4.04 -19.34 6.17
C ALA A 381 -2.66 -19.40 6.83
N TRP A 382 -2.15 -20.60 7.10
CA TRP A 382 -0.76 -20.75 7.54
C TRP A 382 0.19 -20.39 6.41
N ILE A 383 -0.09 -20.81 5.18
CA ILE A 383 0.61 -20.37 3.97
C ILE A 383 -0.38 -19.80 2.98
N THR A 384 -0.05 -18.66 2.38
CA THR A 384 -0.77 -18.07 1.23
C THR A 384 0.23 -17.80 0.11
N SER A 385 0.02 -18.43 -1.06
CA SER A 385 0.86 -18.19 -2.23
C SER A 385 0.53 -16.87 -2.92
N ASN A 386 1.47 -16.29 -3.67
CA ASN A 386 1.09 -15.36 -4.72
C ASN A 386 0.39 -16.08 -5.88
N PRO A 387 -0.32 -15.33 -6.74
CA PRO A 387 -1.11 -15.95 -7.79
C PRO A 387 -0.28 -16.42 -8.99
N ILE A 388 -0.71 -17.49 -9.64
CA ILE A 388 -0.33 -17.81 -11.01
C ILE A 388 -1.47 -17.37 -11.94
N TYR A 389 -1.13 -16.62 -12.98
CA TYR A 389 -2.12 -16.10 -13.93
C TYR A 389 -2.13 -16.95 -15.20
N VAL A 390 -3.22 -17.64 -15.51
CA VAL A 390 -3.42 -18.25 -16.82
C VAL A 390 -4.28 -17.31 -17.65
N ARG A 391 -3.72 -16.60 -18.62
CA ARG A 391 -4.43 -15.64 -19.50
C ARG A 391 -3.53 -15.12 -20.61
N SER A 392 -4.10 -14.45 -21.62
CA SER A 392 -3.28 -13.76 -22.61
C SER A 392 -2.55 -12.59 -21.96
N THR A 393 -1.29 -12.37 -22.36
CA THR A 393 -0.54 -11.17 -21.94
C THR A 393 -1.18 -9.89 -22.46
N ALA A 394 -1.96 -9.97 -23.55
CA ALA A 394 -2.76 -8.85 -24.07
C ALA A 394 -3.94 -8.48 -23.14
N ASP A 395 -4.40 -9.42 -22.30
CA ASP A 395 -5.50 -9.20 -21.34
C ASP A 395 -5.01 -8.53 -20.05
N LEU A 396 -3.68 -8.50 -19.83
CA LEU A 396 -3.06 -7.68 -18.79
C LEU A 396 -3.01 -6.27 -19.34
N GLY A 397 -3.97 -5.43 -18.93
CA GLY A 397 -4.14 -4.08 -19.46
C GLY A 397 -2.82 -3.39 -19.78
N SER A 398 -2.68 -2.94 -21.02
CA SER A 398 -1.52 -2.14 -21.44
C SER A 398 -1.41 -0.89 -20.56
N ALA A 399 -0.19 -0.36 -20.41
CA ALA A 399 -0.03 0.98 -19.85
C ALA A 399 -1.01 1.92 -20.56
N PRO A 400 -1.73 2.81 -19.84
CA PRO A 400 -2.73 3.68 -20.45
C PRO A 400 -2.13 4.34 -21.69
N ALA A 401 -2.84 4.26 -22.82
CA ALA A 401 -2.40 4.95 -24.02
C ALA A 401 -2.12 6.43 -23.69
N PRO A 402 -1.15 7.08 -24.35
CA PRO A 402 -0.92 8.50 -24.18
C PRO A 402 -2.25 9.23 -24.32
N VAL A 403 -2.59 10.03 -23.33
CA VAL A 403 -3.88 10.69 -23.33
C VAL A 403 -3.88 11.74 -24.44
N SER A 404 -4.54 11.42 -25.56
CA SER A 404 -4.79 12.42 -26.61
C SER A 404 -5.86 13.38 -26.10
N THR A 405 -5.52 14.64 -25.91
CA THR A 405 -6.54 15.66 -25.59
C THR A 405 -7.37 15.94 -26.83
N PRO A 406 -8.70 15.73 -26.81
CA PRO A 406 -9.57 16.11 -27.92
C PRO A 406 -9.42 17.61 -28.24
N GLU A 407 -9.40 17.95 -29.53
CA GLU A 407 -9.33 19.36 -29.95
C GLU A 407 -10.66 20.11 -29.78
N LYS A 408 -11.78 19.37 -29.75
CA LYS A 408 -13.14 19.90 -29.56
C LYS A 408 -13.43 20.06 -28.07
N GLY A 409 -13.81 21.27 -27.66
CA GLY A 409 -14.22 21.61 -26.29
C GLY A 409 -14.31 23.12 -26.11
N ARG A 410 -14.98 23.58 -25.05
CA ARG A 410 -15.12 25.01 -24.73
C ARG A 410 -13.81 25.55 -24.15
N PRO A 411 -13.11 26.49 -24.82
CA PRO A 411 -11.84 27.03 -24.31
C PRO A 411 -12.07 27.91 -23.07
N LEU A 412 -11.19 27.76 -22.08
CA LEU A 412 -11.12 28.62 -20.89
C LEU A 412 -9.99 29.66 -20.99
N PHE A 413 -9.15 29.55 -22.02
CA PHE A 413 -8.11 30.51 -22.33
C PHE A 413 -8.26 30.92 -23.79
N ASP A 414 -8.39 32.23 -24.02
CA ASP A 414 -8.67 32.82 -25.33
C ASP A 414 -7.46 32.76 -26.30
N GLY A 415 -6.29 32.34 -25.81
CA GLY A 415 -5.07 32.24 -26.59
C GLY A 415 -4.28 33.55 -26.71
N SER A 416 -4.64 34.60 -25.97
CA SER A 416 -4.06 35.95 -26.10
C SER A 416 -3.94 36.73 -24.79
N THR A 417 -4.95 36.71 -23.92
CA THR A 417 -4.99 37.51 -22.69
C THR A 417 -5.29 36.66 -21.46
N ALA A 418 -4.89 37.13 -20.28
CA ALA A 418 -5.28 36.51 -19.01
C ALA A 418 -6.71 36.92 -18.58
N ALA A 419 -7.56 37.38 -19.51
CA ALA A 419 -8.93 37.76 -19.18
C ALA A 419 -9.69 36.55 -18.62
N GLY A 420 -10.39 36.75 -17.50
CA GLY A 420 -11.10 35.68 -16.78
C GLY A 420 -10.22 34.81 -15.88
N TRP A 421 -8.89 35.01 -15.90
CA TRP A 421 -7.95 34.35 -15.01
C TRP A 421 -7.56 35.26 -13.85
N SER A 422 -7.51 34.68 -12.65
CA SER A 422 -7.04 35.31 -11.43
C SER A 422 -5.99 34.44 -10.75
N HIS A 423 -5.38 34.96 -9.71
CA HIS A 423 -4.56 34.19 -8.80
C HIS A 423 -5.25 34.07 -7.44
N GLU A 424 -4.98 32.97 -6.75
CA GLU A 424 -5.35 32.78 -5.35
C GLU A 424 -4.12 32.27 -4.59
N SER A 425 -3.94 32.70 -3.35
CA SER A 425 -2.91 32.17 -2.46
C SER A 425 -3.38 32.25 -1.02
N ASP A 426 -2.74 31.48 -0.14
CA ASP A 426 -2.87 31.74 1.29
C ASP A 426 -2.28 33.13 1.64
N ALA A 427 -2.61 33.63 2.84
CA ALA A 427 -2.23 34.98 3.27
C ALA A 427 -0.71 35.22 3.38
N THR A 428 0.10 34.16 3.38
CA THR A 428 1.56 34.23 3.55
C THR A 428 2.34 33.90 2.29
N SER A 429 1.71 33.31 1.28
CA SER A 429 2.32 32.99 -0.01
C SER A 429 2.02 34.04 -1.07
N LEU A 430 2.79 34.01 -2.16
CA LEU A 430 2.65 34.92 -3.28
C LEU A 430 2.28 34.14 -4.55
N ALA A 431 1.35 34.71 -5.31
CA ALA A 431 0.98 34.21 -6.63
C ALA A 431 0.80 35.40 -7.59
N ALA A 432 1.22 35.20 -8.85
CA ALA A 432 0.93 36.13 -9.93
C ALA A 432 0.61 35.35 -11.20
N VAL A 433 -0.40 35.81 -11.94
CA VAL A 433 -0.86 35.20 -13.19
C VAL A 433 -0.74 36.21 -14.31
N ASP A 434 -0.13 35.79 -15.42
CA ASP A 434 0.01 36.61 -16.63
C ASP A 434 -0.06 35.74 -17.90
N ALA A 435 -0.50 36.33 -19.00
CA ALA A 435 -0.44 35.68 -20.32
C ALA A 435 0.93 35.97 -20.95
N VAL A 436 1.60 34.93 -21.44
CA VAL A 436 2.91 35.04 -22.09
C VAL A 436 2.87 34.42 -23.48
N GLU A 437 3.41 35.13 -24.46
CA GLU A 437 3.63 34.61 -25.81
C GLU A 437 4.86 33.70 -25.83
N GLN A 438 4.71 32.52 -26.44
CA GLN A 438 5.80 31.57 -26.68
C GLN A 438 5.80 31.12 -28.13
N VAL A 439 6.88 30.47 -28.56
CA VAL A 439 7.08 30.03 -29.95
C VAL A 439 5.95 29.13 -30.45
N ASP A 440 5.30 28.39 -29.54
CA ASP A 440 4.23 27.44 -29.82
C ASP A 440 2.82 27.95 -29.44
N GLY A 441 2.71 29.25 -29.13
CA GLY A 441 1.46 29.94 -28.80
C GLY A 441 1.47 30.58 -27.42
N SER A 442 0.45 31.40 -27.14
CA SER A 442 0.29 32.04 -25.84
C SER A 442 -0.03 31.02 -24.75
N ARG A 443 0.33 31.35 -23.51
CA ARG A 443 0.07 30.53 -22.32
C ARG A 443 -0.26 31.38 -21.12
N ILE A 444 -1.04 30.81 -20.21
CA ILE A 444 -1.18 31.34 -18.85
C ILE A 444 0.02 30.90 -18.03
N ARG A 445 0.74 31.84 -17.43
CA ARG A 445 1.86 31.58 -16.54
C ARG A 445 1.47 31.92 -15.10
N LEU A 446 1.57 30.94 -14.21
CA LEU A 446 1.56 31.13 -12.77
C LEU A 446 3.00 31.28 -12.28
N ARG A 447 3.32 32.40 -11.64
CA ARG A 447 4.50 32.59 -10.80
C ARG A 447 4.08 32.40 -9.35
N TYR A 448 4.76 31.54 -8.62
CA TYR A 448 4.45 31.27 -7.22
C TYR A 448 5.66 31.39 -6.31
N GLY A 449 5.42 31.73 -5.06
CA GLY A 449 6.36 31.62 -3.95
C GLY A 449 5.61 31.21 -2.69
N LEU A 450 5.81 29.97 -2.23
CA LEU A 450 5.21 29.46 -1.01
C LEU A 450 5.97 30.00 0.21
N SER A 451 5.26 30.36 1.27
CA SER A 451 5.92 30.79 2.51
C SER A 451 6.77 29.66 3.12
N GLY A 452 7.83 30.04 3.83
CA GLY A 452 8.71 29.11 4.53
C GLY A 452 8.11 28.59 5.85
N GLY A 453 8.84 27.71 6.53
CA GLY A 453 8.43 27.14 7.83
C GLY A 453 7.83 25.74 7.69
N SER A 454 6.98 25.36 8.65
CA SER A 454 6.27 24.08 8.64
C SER A 454 5.16 24.08 7.58
N ALA A 455 4.93 22.93 6.94
CA ALA A 455 3.78 22.74 6.07
C ALA A 455 2.48 22.91 6.89
N ALA A 456 1.69 23.92 6.56
CA ALA A 456 0.49 24.34 7.26
C ALA A 456 -0.63 24.74 6.27
N GLY A 457 -0.59 24.19 5.05
CA GLY A 457 -1.57 24.48 4.00
C GLY A 457 -1.21 25.69 3.13
N GLN A 458 0.06 26.09 3.06
CA GLN A 458 0.52 27.09 2.11
C GLN A 458 0.18 26.68 0.68
N TYR A 459 -0.34 27.61 -0.12
CA TYR A 459 -0.69 27.37 -1.51
C TYR A 459 -0.63 28.64 -2.38
N ALA A 460 -0.46 28.40 -3.68
CA ALA A 460 -0.59 29.39 -4.74
C ALA A 460 -1.30 28.76 -5.94
N ALA A 461 -2.20 29.49 -6.59
CA ALA A 461 -3.02 28.96 -7.66
C ALA A 461 -3.26 29.96 -8.77
N ALA A 462 -3.38 29.45 -10.00
CA ALA A 462 -4.07 30.15 -11.08
C ALA A 462 -5.52 29.65 -11.14
N ALA A 463 -6.48 30.56 -11.18
CA ALA A 463 -7.90 30.22 -11.18
C ALA A 463 -8.60 30.85 -12.38
N VAL A 464 -9.59 30.15 -12.92
CA VAL A 464 -10.50 30.66 -13.96
C VAL A 464 -11.94 30.53 -13.49
N ALA A 465 -12.69 31.62 -13.59
CA ALA A 465 -14.08 31.67 -13.14
C ALA A 465 -15.01 30.96 -14.13
N THR A 466 -15.98 30.21 -13.61
CA THR A 466 -17.02 29.52 -14.36
C THR A 466 -18.40 29.88 -13.78
N PRO A 467 -18.85 31.15 -13.88
CA PRO A 467 -20.07 31.62 -13.21
C PRO A 467 -21.31 30.82 -13.61
N GLU A 468 -21.41 30.43 -14.88
CA GLU A 468 -22.50 29.62 -15.44
C GLU A 468 -22.38 28.11 -15.17
N GLY A 469 -21.32 27.67 -14.48
CA GLY A 469 -21.03 26.25 -14.31
C GLY A 469 -20.40 25.57 -15.54
N VAL A 470 -20.22 24.27 -15.41
CA VAL A 470 -19.69 23.37 -16.44
C VAL A 470 -20.64 22.18 -16.66
N ASP A 471 -21.95 22.43 -16.58
CA ASP A 471 -22.94 21.38 -16.76
C ASP A 471 -22.82 20.72 -18.16
N GLY A 472 -23.08 19.42 -18.22
CA GLY A 472 -22.85 18.61 -19.43
C GLY A 472 -21.39 18.27 -19.73
N ALA A 473 -20.43 18.76 -18.94
CA ALA A 473 -19.02 18.42 -19.13
C ALA A 473 -18.65 17.01 -18.65
N SER A 474 -17.58 16.46 -19.24
CA SER A 474 -16.97 15.18 -18.89
C SER A 474 -15.56 15.32 -18.30
N ALA A 475 -14.78 16.30 -18.78
CA ALA A 475 -13.38 16.44 -18.41
C ALA A 475 -12.83 17.86 -18.62
N ILE A 476 -11.63 18.09 -18.09
CA ILE A 476 -10.80 19.26 -18.36
C ILE A 476 -9.54 18.78 -19.09
N ALA A 477 -9.29 19.33 -20.28
CA ALA A 477 -8.09 19.08 -21.07
C ALA A 477 -7.17 20.30 -21.06
N PHE A 478 -5.87 20.09 -20.90
CA PHE A 478 -4.88 21.17 -20.91
C PHE A 478 -3.48 20.66 -21.24
N THR A 479 -2.58 21.59 -21.57
CA THR A 479 -1.14 21.35 -21.65
C THR A 479 -0.47 22.06 -20.47
N ALA A 480 0.45 21.39 -19.79
CA ALA A 480 1.20 21.98 -18.68
C ALA A 480 2.71 21.72 -18.81
N ARG A 481 3.49 22.68 -18.33
CA ARG A 481 4.94 22.55 -18.09
C ARG A 481 5.33 23.38 -16.85
N ALA A 482 6.42 23.03 -16.20
CA ALA A 482 6.94 23.70 -15.00
C ALA A 482 8.46 23.89 -15.08
N ASP A 483 9.05 24.68 -14.16
CA ASP A 483 10.51 24.86 -14.11
C ASP A 483 11.28 23.55 -13.81
N GLY A 484 10.63 22.57 -13.20
CA GLY A 484 11.18 21.25 -12.90
C GLY A 484 10.07 20.26 -12.54
N PRO A 485 10.44 18.99 -12.23
CA PRO A 485 9.48 17.97 -11.81
C PRO A 485 8.71 18.41 -10.56
N MET A 486 7.38 18.38 -10.64
CA MET A 486 6.48 18.68 -9.53
C MET A 486 5.13 18.01 -9.74
N ARG A 487 4.27 18.05 -8.71
CA ARG A 487 2.84 17.82 -8.91
C ARG A 487 2.07 19.10 -8.76
N MET A 488 1.00 19.19 -9.55
CA MET A 488 0.03 20.27 -9.50
C MET A 488 -1.35 19.65 -9.25
N SER A 489 -2.09 20.23 -8.31
CA SER A 489 -3.47 19.84 -8.03
C SER A 489 -4.41 20.63 -8.94
N LEU A 490 -5.09 19.95 -9.88
CA LEU A 490 -6.24 20.53 -10.56
C LEU A 490 -7.43 20.43 -9.62
N GLN A 491 -7.98 21.56 -9.20
CA GLN A 491 -9.13 21.64 -8.30
C GLN A 491 -10.33 22.28 -8.99
N VAL A 492 -11.52 21.85 -8.60
CA VAL A 492 -12.78 22.53 -8.91
C VAL A 492 -13.43 22.97 -7.61
N ARG A 493 -13.91 24.21 -7.56
CA ARG A 493 -14.66 24.75 -6.42
C ARG A 493 -16.12 24.88 -6.83
N ALA A 494 -17.02 24.25 -6.09
CA ALA A 494 -18.46 24.39 -6.28
C ALA A 494 -19.11 25.07 -5.08
N GLU A 495 -20.18 25.82 -5.35
CA GLU A 495 -20.97 26.52 -4.34
C GLU A 495 -22.37 25.88 -4.22
N PHE A 496 -22.82 25.66 -2.99
CA PHE A 496 -24.11 25.06 -2.69
C PHE A 496 -25.18 26.13 -2.39
N LEU A 497 -26.45 25.71 -2.41
CA LEU A 497 -27.59 26.61 -2.20
C LEU A 497 -27.62 27.23 -0.80
N ASP A 498 -26.98 26.60 0.17
CA ASP A 498 -26.81 27.09 1.54
C ASP A 498 -25.64 28.08 1.69
N GLY A 499 -24.97 28.43 0.59
CA GLY A 499 -23.81 29.34 0.56
C GLY A 499 -22.49 28.68 0.96
N THR A 500 -22.48 27.37 1.26
CA THR A 500 -21.23 26.64 1.51
C THR A 500 -20.49 26.36 0.20
N SER A 501 -19.16 26.15 0.28
CA SER A 501 -18.37 25.72 -0.86
C SER A 501 -17.57 24.46 -0.54
N ALA A 502 -17.41 23.60 -1.54
CA ALA A 502 -16.55 22.43 -1.46
C ALA A 502 -15.63 22.35 -2.67
N ARG A 503 -14.55 21.56 -2.51
CA ARG A 503 -13.53 21.38 -3.53
C ARG A 503 -13.35 19.91 -3.86
N TRP A 504 -13.07 19.63 -5.12
CA TRP A 504 -12.62 18.33 -5.60
C TRP A 504 -11.31 18.51 -6.33
N SER A 505 -10.45 17.51 -6.30
CA SER A 505 -9.13 17.58 -6.88
C SER A 505 -8.68 16.29 -7.55
N ARG A 506 -7.81 16.45 -8.53
CA ARG A 506 -6.95 15.40 -9.07
C ARG A 506 -5.56 15.97 -9.20
N SER A 507 -4.54 15.23 -8.78
CA SER A 507 -3.16 15.70 -8.89
C SER A 507 -2.50 15.10 -10.14
N VAL A 508 -1.77 15.93 -10.88
CA VAL A 508 -1.06 15.57 -12.11
C VAL A 508 0.42 15.86 -12.00
N PHE A 509 1.24 15.00 -12.60
CA PHE A 509 2.67 15.22 -12.73
C PHE A 509 2.98 16.23 -13.84
N VAL A 510 3.85 17.19 -13.57
CA VAL A 510 4.33 18.19 -14.54
C VAL A 510 5.85 18.32 -14.42
N ASP A 511 6.54 18.54 -15.54
CA ASP A 511 7.98 18.78 -15.56
C ASP A 511 8.35 19.86 -16.59
N ALA A 512 9.63 19.96 -16.95
CA ALA A 512 10.13 20.93 -17.92
C ALA A 512 9.66 20.68 -19.36
N SER A 513 9.01 19.55 -19.64
CA SER A 513 8.45 19.22 -20.96
C SER A 513 6.98 19.57 -21.03
N ASP A 514 6.50 19.85 -22.24
CA ASP A 514 5.07 20.03 -22.47
C ASP A 514 4.31 18.72 -22.42
N ARG A 515 3.39 18.64 -21.46
CA ARG A 515 2.57 17.45 -21.21
C ARG A 515 1.11 17.76 -21.43
N GLN A 516 0.45 16.89 -22.19
CA GLN A 516 -1.00 16.91 -22.32
C GLN A 516 -1.64 16.18 -21.15
N HIS A 517 -2.69 16.76 -20.60
CA HIS A 517 -3.46 16.22 -19.49
C HIS A 517 -4.95 16.24 -19.81
N LEU A 518 -5.63 15.20 -19.37
CA LEU A 518 -7.08 15.08 -19.35
C LEU A 518 -7.47 14.61 -17.96
N VAL A 519 -8.25 15.41 -17.24
CA VAL A 519 -8.79 15.05 -15.93
C VAL A 519 -10.30 14.97 -16.06
N ARG A 520 -10.86 13.77 -15.87
CA ARG A 520 -12.31 13.61 -15.84
C ARG A 520 -12.84 14.10 -14.50
N PHE A 521 -14.01 14.73 -14.51
CA PHE A 521 -14.65 15.17 -13.27
C PHE A 521 -14.98 13.99 -12.35
N ASP A 522 -15.30 12.83 -12.92
CA ASP A 522 -15.58 11.60 -12.17
C ASP A 522 -14.33 11.02 -11.47
N ASP A 523 -13.12 11.39 -11.93
CA ASP A 523 -11.86 10.95 -11.32
C ASP A 523 -11.43 11.87 -10.15
N MET A 524 -12.12 13.01 -9.96
CA MET A 524 -11.76 14.00 -8.94
C MET A 524 -12.30 13.61 -7.56
N THR A 525 -11.46 13.73 -6.55
CA THR A 525 -11.78 13.37 -5.16
C THR A 525 -12.02 14.62 -4.31
N PRO A 526 -12.96 14.60 -3.37
CA PRO A 526 -13.19 15.70 -2.43
C PRO A 526 -11.91 16.11 -1.68
N VAL A 527 -11.78 17.41 -1.39
CA VAL A 527 -10.71 18.01 -0.59
C VAL A 527 -11.31 18.59 0.68
N GLY A 528 -10.85 18.14 1.86
CA GLY A 528 -11.44 18.52 3.15
C GLY A 528 -12.58 17.59 3.55
N THR A 529 -13.58 18.11 4.27
CA THR A 529 -14.66 17.30 4.86
C THR A 529 -16.02 17.46 4.17
N LEU A 530 -16.84 16.40 4.29
CA LEU A 530 -18.32 16.34 4.20
C LEU A 530 -19.03 16.23 2.85
N VAL A 531 -18.36 16.14 1.69
CA VAL A 531 -19.07 15.87 0.44
C VAL A 531 -18.57 14.58 -0.20
N ASN A 532 -19.44 13.57 -0.26
CA ASN A 532 -19.20 12.34 -1.00
C ASN A 532 -19.72 12.49 -2.44
N GLY A 533 -18.99 11.92 -3.40
CA GLY A 533 -19.39 11.86 -4.81
C GLY A 533 -18.68 12.85 -5.72
N ALA A 534 -19.05 12.84 -7.00
CA ALA A 534 -18.49 13.70 -8.04
C ALA A 534 -18.87 15.17 -7.85
N PRO A 535 -18.08 16.12 -8.40
CA PRO A 535 -18.39 17.54 -8.32
C PRO A 535 -19.74 17.89 -8.99
N PRO A 536 -20.59 18.72 -8.38
CA PRO A 536 -21.85 19.16 -8.98
C PRO A 536 -21.58 20.18 -10.10
N LEU A 537 -21.46 19.70 -11.34
CA LEU A 537 -20.95 20.47 -12.48
C LEU A 537 -21.66 21.80 -12.77
N ALA A 538 -23.00 21.84 -12.66
CA ALA A 538 -23.79 23.07 -12.81
C ALA A 538 -23.45 24.16 -11.77
N ARG A 539 -22.80 23.76 -10.66
CA ARG A 539 -22.45 24.63 -9.53
C ARG A 539 -20.95 24.86 -9.37
N VAL A 540 -20.13 24.34 -10.27
CA VAL A 540 -18.70 24.64 -10.29
C VAL A 540 -18.51 26.11 -10.66
N ARG A 541 -17.91 26.90 -9.77
CA ARG A 541 -17.71 28.34 -9.95
C ARG A 541 -16.28 28.72 -10.28
N ALA A 542 -15.33 27.83 -10.01
CA ALA A 542 -13.93 28.02 -10.39
C ALA A 542 -13.24 26.69 -10.71
N ILE A 543 -12.33 26.76 -11.68
CA ILE A 543 -11.32 25.73 -11.95
C ILE A 543 -9.96 26.33 -11.55
N MET A 544 -9.19 25.61 -10.74
CA MET A 544 -7.97 26.09 -10.13
C MET A 544 -6.80 25.13 -10.39
N PHE A 545 -5.63 25.68 -10.69
CA PHE A 545 -4.38 24.97 -10.89
C PHE A 545 -3.47 25.32 -9.72
N VAL A 546 -3.38 24.42 -8.75
CA VAL A 546 -2.88 24.69 -7.41
C VAL A 546 -1.51 24.05 -7.20
N VAL A 547 -0.58 24.86 -6.69
CA VAL A 547 0.70 24.45 -6.11
C VAL A 547 0.57 24.59 -4.60
N ASP A 548 0.69 23.49 -3.85
CA ASP A 548 0.54 23.49 -2.40
C ASP A 548 1.63 22.66 -1.70
N THR A 549 1.64 22.76 -0.38
CA THR A 549 2.63 22.09 0.47
C THR A 549 2.49 20.58 0.60
N THR A 550 1.47 19.98 -0.01
CA THR A 550 1.33 18.52 -0.10
C THR A 550 2.41 17.93 -1.02
N ASN A 551 2.72 18.63 -2.12
CA ASN A 551 3.70 18.16 -3.12
C ASN A 551 4.78 19.19 -3.46
N THR A 552 4.90 20.27 -2.68
CA THR A 552 5.92 21.31 -2.85
C THR A 552 6.49 21.70 -1.49
N LYS A 553 7.81 21.85 -1.35
CA LYS A 553 8.40 22.20 -0.05
C LYS A 553 8.04 23.65 0.32
N PRO A 554 7.75 23.95 1.61
CA PRO A 554 7.65 25.33 2.08
C PRO A 554 8.88 26.15 1.69
N GLY A 555 8.68 27.43 1.34
CA GLY A 555 9.74 28.32 0.86
C GLY A 555 10.11 28.16 -0.61
N SER A 556 9.51 27.22 -1.34
CA SER A 556 9.78 27.04 -2.77
C SER A 556 9.11 28.11 -3.62
N SER A 557 9.78 28.51 -4.70
CA SER A 557 9.22 29.40 -5.71
C SER A 557 9.49 28.86 -7.11
N GLY A 558 8.60 29.16 -8.06
CA GLY A 558 8.79 28.70 -9.43
C GLY A 558 7.70 29.18 -10.37
N ARG A 559 7.69 28.59 -11.56
CA ARG A 559 6.75 28.89 -12.63
C ARG A 559 6.08 27.63 -13.14
N LEU A 560 4.80 27.79 -13.44
CA LEU A 560 3.95 26.82 -14.13
C LEU A 560 3.33 27.52 -15.33
N TRP A 561 3.33 26.86 -16.48
CA TRP A 561 2.67 27.36 -17.70
C TRP A 561 1.56 26.41 -18.12
N LEU A 562 0.40 26.99 -18.40
CA LEU A 562 -0.82 26.31 -18.82
C LEU A 562 -1.18 26.78 -20.22
N GLY A 563 -1.37 25.83 -21.13
CA GLY A 563 -1.80 26.08 -22.50
C GLY A 563 -3.05 25.26 -22.81
N LYS A 564 -3.78 25.66 -23.86
CA LYS A 564 -4.84 24.83 -24.46
C LYS A 564 -5.91 24.35 -23.45
N VAL A 565 -6.19 25.13 -22.41
CA VAL A 565 -7.14 24.77 -21.34
C VAL A 565 -8.57 24.78 -21.86
N ARG A 566 -9.25 23.64 -21.80
CA ARG A 566 -10.61 23.43 -22.33
C ARG A 566 -11.45 22.58 -21.38
N VAL A 567 -12.74 22.89 -21.30
CA VAL A 567 -13.77 21.99 -20.77
C VAL A 567 -14.29 21.15 -21.92
N LEU A 568 -14.38 19.84 -21.74
CA LEU A 568 -14.90 18.92 -22.73
C LEU A 568 -16.33 18.52 -22.37
N ASP A 569 -17.22 18.55 -23.35
CA ASP A 569 -18.59 18.05 -23.21
C ASP A 569 -18.61 16.52 -23.17
N ARG A 570 -19.73 15.94 -22.70
CA ARG A 570 -19.95 14.48 -22.66
C ARG A 570 -20.17 13.85 -24.03
#